data_AF-A0A9X3XBE7-F1
#
_entry.id   AF-A0A9X3XBE7-F1
#
_cell.length_a   1.000
_cell.length_b   1.000
_cell.length_c   1.000
_cell.angle_alpha   90.00
_cell.angle_beta   90.00
_cell.angle_gamma   90.00
#
_symmetry.space_group_name_H-M   'P 1'
#
loop_
_entity.id
_entity.type
_entity.pdbx_description
1 polymer ?
#
loop_
_entity_poly.entity_id
_entity_poly.type
_entity_poly.pdbx_seq_one_letter_code
_entity_poly.pdbx_strand_id
1 'polypeptide(L)'
;MDTLPDTAPEPPKEPPKKSPRGRRIVAFVLLFAAALGLGVGLGHRPLVRFWIEKEARARGIELTFDDFNPKWGRVVLTGAKAKLEGVTGLAVEAPWVAVDLAGLSPTRLEARNVVVTLATPLDERLEALAAFDRRHPGALDLPATANATVYWGSKESPWIVLAGQATKGRGDEGAFEGTVAFEGTNLGLVGARWNGKDPASIWLGAKTPEAAPLRLALDTKAKPMRLSATLPPTKVDDLARARSLSVPADLRGASVEGTVAVTFGGPESKGMYAGTASLEVKGWVPPHPKELDGIVFGNKTKLGATFEITPNLVDMRISKATVDAGAFKLAGPGTVKREGLSARVKMTLDGAVPCSELGASAVGAHVDGLIGDLLKGVARVGLGGSVKVRVTVDADTRKIERATVDQAVTVGCGLR
;
A
#
# COMPACT_ATOMS: atom_id res chain seq x y z
N MET A 1 10.41 -69.10 8.08
CA MET A 1 11.39 -69.09 9.18
C MET A 1 12.29 -67.89 8.96
N ASP A 2 12.35 -67.01 9.96
CA ASP A 2 13.43 -66.03 10.24
C ASP A 2 13.66 -64.90 9.21
N THR A 3 13.68 -63.59 9.50
CA THR A 3 13.80 -62.79 10.74
C THR A 3 13.22 -61.38 10.48
N LEU A 4 12.52 -60.79 11.45
CA LEU A 4 12.19 -59.36 11.53
C LEU A 4 13.09 -58.73 12.60
N PRO A 5 13.70 -57.55 12.36
CA PRO A 5 14.62 -56.95 13.31
C PRO A 5 13.89 -56.25 14.48
N ASP A 6 14.52 -56.46 15.62
CA ASP A 6 14.32 -55.95 16.97
C ASP A 6 14.15 -54.41 17.01
N THR A 7 12.94 -53.93 17.33
CA THR A 7 12.71 -52.53 17.73
C THR A 7 12.96 -52.38 19.22
N ALA A 8 14.04 -51.66 19.54
CA ALA A 8 14.38 -51.26 20.90
C ALA A 8 13.23 -50.49 21.59
N PRO A 9 12.96 -50.73 22.89
CA PRO A 9 11.93 -50.01 23.62
C PRO A 9 12.33 -48.55 23.88
N GLU A 10 11.42 -47.64 23.56
CA GLU A 10 11.52 -46.19 23.83
C GLU A 10 11.58 -45.94 25.36
N PRO A 11 12.51 -45.12 25.87
CA PRO A 11 12.63 -44.89 27.31
C PRO A 11 11.42 -44.08 27.84
N PRO A 12 11.00 -44.30 29.10
CA PRO A 12 9.81 -43.68 29.66
C PRO A 12 9.98 -42.17 29.80
N LYS A 13 9.00 -41.41 29.29
CA LYS A 13 8.91 -39.95 29.45
C LYS A 13 8.78 -39.60 30.94
N GLU A 14 9.78 -38.92 31.49
CA GLU A 14 9.70 -38.33 32.82
C GLU A 14 8.51 -37.34 32.91
N PRO A 15 7.73 -37.38 34.01
CA PRO A 15 6.65 -36.42 34.20
C PRO A 15 7.22 -35.00 34.41
N PRO A 16 6.58 -33.95 33.85
CA PRO A 16 7.10 -32.60 33.90
C PRO A 16 7.23 -32.11 35.36
N LYS A 17 8.44 -31.70 35.74
CA LYS A 17 8.76 -31.05 37.02
C LYS A 17 7.84 -29.84 37.24
N LYS A 18 6.87 -29.97 38.15
CA LYS A 18 6.02 -28.87 38.63
C LYS A 18 6.88 -27.80 39.29
N SER A 19 6.99 -26.64 38.65
CA SER A 19 7.68 -25.48 39.23
C SER A 19 6.91 -24.94 40.45
N PRO A 20 7.60 -24.48 41.51
CA PRO A 20 6.98 -24.01 42.75
C PRO A 20 6.25 -22.66 42.62
N ARG A 21 6.24 -22.03 41.43
CA ARG A 21 5.51 -20.77 41.17
C ARG A 21 3.98 -20.94 41.17
N GLY A 22 3.47 -22.15 40.92
CA GLY A 22 2.02 -22.41 40.86
C GLY A 22 1.30 -22.28 42.20
N ARG A 23 1.95 -22.57 43.34
CA ARG A 23 1.28 -22.57 44.66
C ARG A 23 1.06 -21.16 45.24
N ARG A 24 1.85 -20.15 44.85
CA ARG A 24 1.67 -18.76 45.29
C ARG A 24 0.55 -18.03 44.53
N ILE A 25 0.30 -18.41 43.28
CA ILE A 25 -0.78 -17.85 42.45
C ILE A 25 -2.15 -18.34 42.93
N VAL A 26 -2.28 -19.61 43.34
CA VAL A 26 -3.54 -20.19 43.81
C VAL A 26 -4.04 -19.56 45.12
N ALA A 27 -3.13 -19.25 46.06
CA ALA A 27 -3.50 -18.58 47.32
C ALA A 27 -3.92 -17.11 47.09
N PHE A 28 -3.30 -16.41 46.12
CA PHE A 28 -3.64 -15.03 45.79
C PHE A 28 -4.97 -14.93 45.01
N VAL A 29 -5.25 -15.90 44.12
CA VAL A 29 -6.50 -15.99 43.37
C VAL A 29 -7.69 -16.27 44.28
N LEU A 30 -7.54 -17.09 45.33
CA LEU A 30 -8.61 -17.34 46.31
C LEU A 30 -8.92 -16.12 47.19
N LEU A 31 -7.90 -15.37 47.59
CA LEU A 31 -8.07 -14.13 48.37
C LEU A 31 -8.68 -13.01 47.52
N PHE A 32 -8.30 -12.91 46.24
CA PHE A 32 -8.83 -11.91 45.32
C PHE A 32 -10.25 -12.26 44.81
N ALA A 33 -10.57 -13.54 44.62
CA ALA A 33 -11.92 -14.00 44.33
C ALA A 33 -12.86 -13.82 45.54
N ALA A 34 -12.36 -14.02 46.77
CA ALA A 34 -13.11 -13.70 47.99
C ALA A 34 -13.33 -12.18 48.16
N ALA A 35 -12.33 -11.36 47.81
CA ALA A 35 -12.45 -9.90 47.83
C ALA A 35 -13.36 -9.35 46.72
N LEU A 36 -13.36 -9.95 45.53
CA LEU A 36 -14.28 -9.62 44.43
C LEU A 36 -15.69 -10.15 44.69
N GLY A 37 -15.86 -11.29 45.34
CA GLY A 37 -17.17 -11.84 45.69
C GLY A 37 -17.92 -11.01 46.75
N LEU A 38 -17.19 -10.32 47.64
CA LEU A 38 -17.77 -9.53 48.74
C LEU A 38 -17.68 -7.99 48.53
N GLY A 39 -16.85 -7.51 47.59
CA GLY A 39 -16.52 -6.09 47.42
C GLY A 39 -17.15 -5.37 46.21
N VAL A 40 -17.97 -6.04 45.40
CA VAL A 40 -18.64 -5.46 44.21
C VAL A 40 -19.72 -4.42 44.58
N GLY A 41 -19.96 -4.21 45.88
CA GLY A 41 -21.00 -3.32 46.40
C GLY A 41 -20.89 -1.84 46.03
N LEU A 42 -19.76 -1.14 46.21
CA LEU A 42 -19.63 0.32 45.88
C LEU A 42 -18.22 0.95 46.08
N GLY A 43 -17.26 0.29 46.75
CA GLY A 43 -16.04 0.96 47.24
C GLY A 43 -14.74 0.80 46.43
N HIS A 44 -14.67 -0.14 45.46
CA HIS A 44 -13.39 -0.52 44.84
C HIS A 44 -13.21 -0.10 43.38
N ARG A 45 -14.13 0.68 42.80
CA ARG A 45 -14.02 1.13 41.40
C ARG A 45 -12.74 1.94 41.11
N PRO A 46 -12.30 2.87 41.97
CA PRO A 46 -11.04 3.60 41.75
C PRO A 46 -9.80 2.69 41.77
N LEU A 47 -9.80 1.65 42.60
CA LEU A 47 -8.69 0.71 42.71
C LEU A 47 -8.58 -0.19 41.47
N VAL A 48 -9.71 -0.71 40.99
CA VAL A 48 -9.73 -1.52 39.76
C VAL A 48 -9.33 -0.66 38.56
N ARG A 49 -9.82 0.58 38.47
CA ARG A 49 -9.39 1.54 37.45
C ARG A 49 -7.88 1.78 37.49
N PHE A 50 -7.34 2.10 38.66
CA PHE A 50 -5.90 2.28 38.86
C PHE A 50 -5.10 1.04 38.44
N TRP A 51 -5.60 -0.15 38.74
CA TRP A 51 -4.94 -1.40 38.36
C TRP A 51 -4.96 -1.63 36.84
N ILE A 52 -6.08 -1.39 36.17
CA ILE A 52 -6.19 -1.47 34.70
C ILE A 52 -5.22 -0.49 34.03
N GLU A 53 -5.21 0.77 34.47
CA GLU A 53 -4.32 1.80 33.95
C GLU A 53 -2.83 1.47 34.22
N LYS A 54 -2.52 0.93 35.41
CA LYS A 54 -1.17 0.50 35.78
C LYS A 54 -0.69 -0.69 34.94
N GLU A 55 -1.53 -1.69 34.71
CA GLU A 55 -1.21 -2.85 33.87
C GLU A 55 -1.05 -2.44 32.40
N ALA A 56 -1.89 -1.53 31.89
CA ALA A 56 -1.72 -0.96 30.55
C ALA A 56 -0.39 -0.23 30.42
N ARG A 57 -0.04 0.63 31.41
CA ARG A 57 1.23 1.35 31.43
C ARG A 57 2.43 0.41 31.54
N ALA A 58 2.33 -0.69 32.30
CA ALA A 58 3.38 -1.71 32.36
C ALA A 58 3.66 -2.35 31.00
N ARG A 59 2.69 -2.31 30.07
CA ARG A 59 2.81 -2.76 28.68
C ARG A 59 3.15 -1.63 27.70
N GLY A 60 3.46 -0.43 28.19
CA GLY A 60 3.75 0.75 27.37
C GLY A 60 2.51 1.38 26.72
N ILE A 61 1.31 1.09 27.24
CA ILE A 61 0.05 1.62 26.70
C ILE A 61 -0.51 2.67 27.67
N GLU A 62 -0.60 3.91 27.20
CA GLU A 62 -1.33 4.96 27.89
C GLU A 62 -2.82 4.79 27.62
N LEU A 63 -3.52 4.18 28.56
CA LEU A 63 -4.96 3.90 28.46
C LEU A 63 -5.76 4.84 29.36
N THR A 64 -6.81 5.44 28.81
CA THR A 64 -7.86 6.14 29.55
C THR A 64 -9.23 5.62 29.11
N PHE A 65 -10.23 5.67 29.98
CA PHE A 65 -11.60 5.24 29.69
C PHE A 65 -12.59 5.94 30.60
N ASP A 66 -13.85 5.96 30.18
CA ASP A 66 -14.93 6.65 30.90
C ASP A 66 -15.48 5.76 32.03
N ASP A 67 -15.79 4.50 31.73
CA ASP A 67 -16.28 3.51 32.69
C ASP A 67 -15.76 2.09 32.34
N PHE A 68 -15.89 1.18 33.31
CA PHE A 68 -15.63 -0.23 33.13
C PHE A 68 -16.67 -1.07 33.86
N ASN A 69 -17.01 -2.22 33.26
CA ASN A 69 -17.92 -3.20 33.82
C ASN A 69 -17.23 -4.57 33.90
N PRO A 70 -16.80 -5.00 35.10
CA PRO A 70 -16.24 -6.33 35.29
C PRO A 70 -17.34 -7.39 35.22
N LYS A 71 -17.12 -8.40 34.41
CA LYS A 71 -17.91 -9.64 34.35
C LYS A 71 -17.00 -10.81 34.70
N TRP A 72 -17.58 -11.94 35.06
CA TRP A 72 -16.78 -13.14 35.33
C TRP A 72 -15.94 -13.51 34.09
N GLY A 73 -14.61 -13.50 34.23
CA GLY A 73 -13.66 -13.80 33.16
C GLY A 73 -13.58 -12.77 32.03
N ARG A 74 -14.17 -11.57 32.18
CA ARG A 74 -14.18 -10.53 31.13
C ARG A 74 -14.27 -9.14 31.74
N VAL A 75 -13.51 -8.18 31.22
CA VAL A 75 -13.66 -6.76 31.58
C VAL A 75 -14.10 -5.98 30.34
N VAL A 76 -15.17 -5.19 30.48
CA VAL A 76 -15.65 -4.32 29.41
C VAL A 76 -15.30 -2.87 29.75
N LEU A 77 -14.60 -2.19 28.86
CA LEU A 77 -14.26 -0.76 28.94
C LEU A 77 -15.16 0.03 28.00
N THR A 78 -15.57 1.22 28.42
CA THR A 78 -16.38 2.16 27.62
C THR A 78 -15.62 3.47 27.44
N GLY A 79 -15.66 4.02 26.22
CA GLY A 79 -14.96 5.27 25.90
C GLY A 79 -13.44 5.15 26.00
N ALA A 80 -12.87 4.00 25.64
CA ALA A 80 -11.45 3.75 25.75
C ALA A 80 -10.65 4.59 24.74
N LYS A 81 -9.58 5.23 25.21
CA LYS A 81 -8.59 5.93 24.39
C LYS A 81 -7.21 5.40 24.75
N ALA A 82 -6.47 4.98 23.75
CA ALA A 82 -5.15 4.38 23.90
C ALA A 82 -4.11 5.11 23.04
N LYS A 83 -2.93 5.32 23.63
CA LYS A 83 -1.71 5.73 22.93
C LYS A 83 -0.59 4.76 23.28
N LEU A 84 0.31 4.53 22.33
CA LEU A 84 1.50 3.70 22.57
C LEU A 84 2.69 4.60 22.94
N GLU A 85 3.42 4.21 23.98
CA GLU A 85 4.57 4.95 24.48
C GLU A 85 5.65 5.11 23.40
N GLY A 86 5.95 6.34 23.03
CA GLY A 86 6.95 6.67 22.00
C GLY A 86 6.49 6.46 20.55
N VAL A 87 5.21 6.14 20.31
CA VAL A 87 4.63 6.12 18.95
C VAL A 87 3.76 7.36 18.76
N THR A 88 4.37 8.48 18.39
CA THR A 88 3.61 9.72 18.13
C THR A 88 2.72 9.57 16.89
N GLY A 89 1.66 10.37 16.76
CA GLY A 89 0.81 10.36 15.56
C GLY A 89 -0.04 9.09 15.36
N LEU A 90 -0.05 8.15 16.31
CA LEU A 90 -0.98 7.02 16.39
C LEU A 90 -1.92 7.25 17.58
N ALA A 91 -3.20 7.41 17.31
CA ALA A 91 -4.23 7.50 18.33
C ALA A 91 -5.33 6.48 18.06
N VAL A 92 -5.75 5.75 19.10
CA VAL A 92 -6.81 4.76 19.02
C VAL A 92 -7.92 5.13 20.00
N GLU A 93 -9.13 5.25 19.48
CA GLU A 93 -10.34 5.48 20.27
C GLU A 93 -11.30 4.32 20.03
N ALA A 94 -11.91 3.78 21.07
CA ALA A 94 -12.86 2.70 20.97
C ALA A 94 -14.00 2.93 21.98
N PRO A 95 -15.23 3.18 21.51
CA PRO A 95 -16.38 3.33 22.40
C PRO A 95 -16.63 2.11 23.28
N TRP A 96 -16.24 0.92 22.80
CA TRP A 96 -16.44 -0.34 23.50
C TRP A 96 -15.26 -1.28 23.25
N VAL A 97 -14.68 -1.80 24.34
CA VAL A 97 -13.62 -2.81 24.32
C VAL A 97 -13.93 -3.87 25.36
N ALA A 98 -14.01 -5.15 24.96
CA ALA A 98 -14.03 -6.28 25.87
C ALA A 98 -12.67 -6.98 25.88
N VAL A 99 -12.19 -7.26 27.08
CA VAL A 99 -10.96 -8.00 27.34
C VAL A 99 -11.34 -9.29 28.05
N ASP A 100 -11.13 -10.43 27.41
CA ASP A 100 -11.31 -11.74 28.04
C ASP A 100 -10.10 -12.05 28.92
N LEU A 101 -10.36 -12.66 30.08
CA LEU A 101 -9.36 -12.95 31.11
C LEU A 101 -9.34 -14.43 31.45
N ALA A 102 -8.14 -15.00 31.60
CA ALA A 102 -7.91 -16.26 32.30
C ALA A 102 -7.28 -15.95 33.67
N GLY A 103 -8.10 -15.96 34.72
CA GLY A 103 -7.71 -15.37 36.01
C GLY A 103 -7.60 -13.86 35.88
N LEU A 104 -6.38 -13.32 35.98
CA LEU A 104 -6.09 -11.90 35.81
C LEU A 104 -5.33 -11.58 34.51
N SER A 105 -4.98 -12.61 33.73
CA SER A 105 -4.20 -12.43 32.51
C SER A 105 -5.13 -12.25 31.30
N PRO A 106 -4.92 -11.21 30.46
CA PRO A 106 -5.71 -11.04 29.24
C PRO A 106 -5.40 -12.16 28.24
N THR A 107 -6.44 -12.67 27.58
CA THR A 107 -6.35 -13.76 26.60
C THR A 107 -6.87 -13.38 25.22
N ARG A 108 -7.83 -12.45 25.13
CA ARG A 108 -8.42 -11.99 23.88
C ARG A 108 -8.97 -10.57 24.02
N LEU A 109 -8.92 -9.82 22.91
CA LEU A 109 -9.49 -8.50 22.78
C LEU A 109 -10.62 -8.49 21.74
N GLU A 110 -11.75 -7.88 22.06
CA GLU A 110 -12.81 -7.54 21.13
C GLU A 110 -13.08 -6.06 21.23
N ALA A 111 -13.04 -5.33 20.12
CA ALA A 111 -13.32 -3.90 20.10
C ALA A 111 -14.35 -3.56 19.02
N ARG A 112 -15.18 -2.54 19.28
CA ARG A 112 -16.23 -2.12 18.35
C ARG A 112 -16.10 -0.64 18.05
N ASN A 113 -16.34 -0.28 16.79
CA ASN A 113 -16.28 1.09 16.29
C ASN A 113 -14.95 1.77 16.64
N VAL A 114 -13.85 1.03 16.46
CA VAL A 114 -12.50 1.53 16.71
C VAL A 114 -12.19 2.60 15.68
N VAL A 115 -11.70 3.75 16.15
CA VAL A 115 -11.22 4.83 15.32
C VAL A 115 -9.71 4.90 15.52
N VAL A 116 -8.96 4.70 14.43
CA VAL A 116 -7.51 4.83 14.40
C VAL A 116 -7.17 6.07 13.59
N THR A 117 -6.37 6.98 14.15
CA THR A 117 -5.82 8.12 13.41
C THR A 117 -4.32 7.91 13.22
N LEU A 118 -3.87 8.00 11.97
CA LEU A 118 -2.50 7.80 11.54
C LEU A 118 -1.96 9.08 10.87
N ALA A 119 -1.01 9.72 11.54
CA ALA A 119 -0.26 10.83 10.97
C ALA A 119 0.84 10.33 10.01
N THR A 120 1.19 11.16 9.04
CA THR A 120 2.40 10.98 8.21
C THR A 120 3.63 11.55 8.95
N PRO A 121 4.85 11.08 8.60
CA PRO A 121 5.19 10.08 7.58
C PRO A 121 5.11 8.62 8.06
N LEU A 122 4.80 7.69 7.16
CA LEU A 122 4.47 6.29 7.48
C LEU A 122 5.67 5.48 7.98
N ASP A 123 6.84 5.69 7.40
CA ASP A 123 8.09 5.00 7.78
C ASP A 123 8.47 5.30 9.22
N GLU A 124 8.44 6.56 9.64
CA GLU A 124 8.67 6.94 11.04
C GLU A 124 7.68 6.24 11.99
N ARG A 125 6.40 6.11 11.58
CA ARG A 125 5.40 5.43 12.42
C ARG A 125 5.68 3.93 12.54
N LEU A 126 6.07 3.28 11.44
CA LEU A 126 6.41 1.86 11.43
C LEU A 126 7.72 1.59 12.20
N GLU A 127 8.71 2.47 12.09
CA GLU A 127 9.93 2.40 12.88
C GLU A 127 9.66 2.62 14.36
N ALA A 128 8.82 3.59 14.71
CA ALA A 128 8.39 3.83 16.10
C ALA A 128 7.61 2.64 16.66
N LEU A 129 6.74 2.01 15.86
CA LEU A 129 6.01 0.80 16.26
C LEU A 129 6.96 -0.38 16.45
N ALA A 130 7.96 -0.56 15.58
CA ALA A 130 8.99 -1.57 15.76
C ALA A 130 9.88 -1.30 16.99
N ALA A 131 10.17 -0.03 17.29
CA ALA A 131 10.89 0.37 18.50
C ALA A 131 10.06 0.17 19.78
N PHE A 132 8.74 0.36 19.70
CA PHE A 132 7.81 0.04 20.77
C PHE A 132 7.81 -1.46 21.05
N ASP A 133 7.66 -2.30 20.03
CA ASP A 133 7.62 -3.75 20.17
C ASP A 133 8.92 -4.31 20.80
N ARG A 134 10.08 -3.78 20.40
CA ARG A 134 11.37 -4.12 21.04
C ARG A 134 11.45 -3.73 22.52
N ARG A 135 10.84 -2.60 22.91
CA ARG A 135 10.83 -2.12 24.31
C ARG A 135 9.81 -2.87 25.17
N HIS A 136 8.69 -3.29 24.58
CA HIS A 136 7.59 -3.95 25.26
C HIS A 136 7.25 -5.28 24.57
N PRO A 137 8.14 -6.29 24.63
CA PRO A 137 7.95 -7.54 23.92
C PRO A 137 6.66 -8.23 24.36
N GLY A 138 5.84 -8.61 23.39
CA GLY A 138 4.56 -9.27 23.62
C GLY A 138 3.44 -8.38 24.14
N ALA A 139 3.63 -7.05 24.21
CA ALA A 139 2.56 -6.11 24.54
C ALA A 139 1.39 -6.19 23.55
N LEU A 140 1.67 -6.52 22.28
CA LEU A 140 0.70 -6.63 21.21
C LEU A 140 0.33 -8.08 20.82
N ASP A 141 0.79 -9.10 21.56
CA ASP A 141 0.63 -10.53 21.19
C ASP A 141 -0.76 -11.12 21.48
N LEU A 142 -1.70 -10.29 21.91
CA LEU A 142 -3.05 -10.71 22.23
C LEU A 142 -3.88 -10.86 20.95
N PRO A 143 -4.53 -12.04 20.75
CA PRO A 143 -5.53 -12.19 19.71
C PRO A 143 -6.61 -11.11 19.83
N ALA A 144 -6.89 -10.43 18.73
CA ALA A 144 -7.81 -9.29 18.73
C ALA A 144 -8.77 -9.33 17.53
N THR A 145 -10.00 -8.89 17.73
CA THR A 145 -10.97 -8.64 16.66
C THR A 145 -11.56 -7.25 16.83
N ALA A 146 -11.55 -6.44 15.78
CA ALA A 146 -12.03 -5.07 15.84
C ALA A 146 -12.78 -4.66 14.56
N ASN A 147 -13.95 -4.05 14.71
CA ASN A 147 -14.48 -3.20 13.65
C ASN A 147 -13.75 -1.86 13.73
N ALA A 148 -13.00 -1.49 12.69
CA ALA A 148 -12.11 -0.35 12.70
C ALA A 148 -12.34 0.58 11.51
N THR A 149 -12.29 1.88 11.79
CA THR A 149 -12.14 2.95 10.81
C THR A 149 -10.77 3.59 11.00
N VAL A 150 -9.94 3.54 9.96
CA VAL A 150 -8.58 4.09 9.95
C VAL A 150 -8.57 5.36 9.10
N TYR A 151 -8.19 6.48 9.72
CA TYR A 151 -8.02 7.77 9.07
C TYR A 151 -6.53 8.07 8.91
N TRP A 152 -6.09 8.27 7.66
CA TRP A 152 -4.76 8.83 7.39
C TRP A 152 -4.83 10.34 7.18
N GLY A 153 -3.96 11.07 7.88
CA GLY A 153 -4.00 12.53 7.97
C GLY A 153 -4.64 12.99 9.28
N SER A 154 -5.50 14.01 9.23
CA SER A 154 -6.33 14.41 10.38
C SER A 154 -7.69 13.73 10.32
N LYS A 155 -8.36 13.63 11.47
CA LYS A 155 -9.73 13.08 11.57
C LYS A 155 -10.74 13.98 10.84
N GLU A 156 -10.49 15.28 10.82
CA GLU A 156 -11.34 16.30 10.21
C GLU A 156 -11.14 16.43 8.70
N SER A 157 -9.99 15.99 8.18
CA SER A 157 -9.65 16.06 6.76
C SER A 157 -8.75 14.90 6.34
N PRO A 158 -9.27 13.65 6.42
CA PRO A 158 -8.52 12.47 6.02
C PRO A 158 -8.41 12.39 4.51
N TRP A 159 -7.25 12.01 4.00
CA TRP A 159 -7.04 11.77 2.57
C TRP A 159 -7.16 10.28 2.21
N ILE A 160 -7.02 9.37 3.19
CA ILE A 160 -7.47 7.97 3.07
C ILE A 160 -8.33 7.61 4.28
N VAL A 161 -9.42 6.91 4.01
CA VAL A 161 -10.27 6.26 5.02
C VAL A 161 -10.38 4.78 4.70
N LEU A 162 -10.01 3.91 5.64
CA LEU A 162 -10.35 2.48 5.59
C LEU A 162 -11.44 2.20 6.60
N ALA A 163 -12.45 1.41 6.24
CA ALA A 163 -13.48 0.98 7.17
C ALA A 163 -13.72 -0.52 7.01
N GLY A 164 -13.60 -1.30 8.08
CA GLY A 164 -13.65 -2.75 7.96
C GLY A 164 -13.49 -3.52 9.26
N GLN A 165 -13.21 -4.81 9.12
CA GLN A 165 -12.89 -5.72 10.20
C GLN A 165 -11.39 -6.01 10.21
N ALA A 166 -10.75 -5.78 11.35
CA ALA A 166 -9.39 -6.18 11.63
C ALA A 166 -9.40 -7.43 12.52
N THR A 167 -8.58 -8.41 12.17
CA THR A 167 -8.35 -9.59 12.99
C THR A 167 -6.85 -9.75 13.23
N LYS A 168 -6.48 -10.08 14.46
CA LYS A 168 -5.11 -10.40 14.86
C LYS A 168 -5.12 -11.76 15.54
N GLY A 169 -4.28 -12.66 15.03
CA GLY A 169 -4.00 -13.96 15.63
C GLY A 169 -3.03 -13.85 16.81
N ARG A 170 -2.47 -14.97 17.24
CA ARG A 170 -1.37 -14.96 18.21
C ARG A 170 -0.05 -14.67 17.47
N GLY A 171 0.79 -13.82 18.03
CA GLY A 171 2.04 -13.38 17.39
C GLY A 171 1.80 -12.32 16.31
N ASP A 172 2.50 -12.43 15.18
CA ASP A 172 2.55 -11.40 14.13
C ASP A 172 1.54 -11.58 13.00
N GLU A 173 0.58 -12.50 13.16
CA GLU A 173 -0.43 -12.76 12.14
C GLU A 173 -1.66 -11.86 12.28
N GLY A 174 -2.11 -11.31 11.16
CA GLY A 174 -3.38 -10.58 11.12
C GLY A 174 -3.88 -10.30 9.72
N ALA A 175 -5.12 -9.85 9.67
CA ALA A 175 -5.81 -9.49 8.45
C ALA A 175 -6.71 -8.26 8.66
N PHE A 176 -6.98 -7.58 7.56
CA PHE A 176 -7.98 -6.52 7.47
C PHE A 176 -8.84 -6.78 6.23
N GLU A 177 -10.15 -6.62 6.36
CA GLU A 177 -11.08 -6.70 5.22
C GLU A 177 -12.14 -5.60 5.36
N GLY A 178 -12.34 -4.82 4.31
CA GLY A 178 -13.22 -3.66 4.38
C GLY A 178 -13.36 -2.90 3.07
N THR A 179 -13.61 -1.61 3.20
CA THR A 179 -13.65 -0.65 2.10
C THR A 179 -12.59 0.44 2.27
N VAL A 180 -12.24 1.07 1.16
CA VAL A 180 -11.30 2.17 1.11
C VAL A 180 -11.93 3.36 0.39
N ALA A 181 -11.73 4.55 0.93
CA ALA A 181 -11.96 5.80 0.24
C ALA A 181 -10.64 6.59 0.18
N PHE A 182 -10.34 7.15 -0.99
CA PHE A 182 -9.23 8.06 -1.19
C PHE A 182 -9.81 9.42 -1.59
N GLU A 183 -9.53 10.45 -0.79
CA GLU A 183 -9.95 11.83 -1.05
C GLU A 183 -11.46 11.95 -1.35
N GLY A 184 -12.28 11.21 -0.58
CA GLY A 184 -13.74 11.15 -0.74
C GLY A 184 -14.24 10.22 -1.85
N THR A 185 -13.34 9.72 -2.71
CA THR A 185 -13.67 8.75 -3.77
C THR A 185 -13.61 7.34 -3.21
N ASN A 186 -14.73 6.61 -3.29
CA ASN A 186 -14.77 5.21 -2.89
C ASN A 186 -13.98 4.37 -3.92
N LEU A 187 -12.91 3.72 -3.47
CA LEU A 187 -12.07 2.84 -4.30
C LEU A 187 -12.50 1.36 -4.22
N GLY A 188 -13.58 1.08 -3.48
CA GLY A 188 -14.18 -0.25 -3.35
C GLY A 188 -13.61 -1.05 -2.19
N LEU A 189 -13.51 -2.36 -2.40
CA LEU A 189 -13.03 -3.30 -1.38
C LEU A 189 -11.53 -3.15 -1.16
N VAL A 190 -11.09 -3.35 0.08
CA VAL A 190 -9.69 -3.48 0.44
C VAL A 190 -9.51 -4.70 1.34
N GLY A 191 -8.40 -5.39 1.15
CA GLY A 191 -7.94 -6.40 2.09
C GLY A 191 -6.45 -6.24 2.36
N ALA A 192 -6.02 -6.69 3.55
CA ALA A 192 -4.63 -6.79 3.91
C ALA A 192 -4.38 -8.04 4.74
N ARG A 193 -3.18 -8.64 4.62
CA ARG A 193 -2.71 -9.77 5.42
C ARG A 193 -1.23 -9.61 5.74
N TRP A 194 -0.85 -9.98 6.96
CA TRP A 194 0.53 -9.98 7.43
C TRP A 194 0.76 -11.16 8.38
N ASN A 195 2.01 -11.61 8.48
CA ASN A 195 2.39 -12.77 9.31
C ASN A 195 3.77 -12.64 9.97
N GLY A 196 4.36 -11.44 9.93
CA GLY A 196 5.69 -11.16 10.47
C GLY A 196 6.85 -11.85 9.76
N LYS A 197 6.62 -12.77 8.81
CA LYS A 197 7.65 -13.48 8.04
C LYS A 197 7.82 -12.87 6.66
N ASP A 198 6.72 -12.72 5.95
CA ASP A 198 6.62 -12.25 4.58
C ASP A 198 6.24 -10.76 4.53
N PRO A 199 6.47 -10.07 3.39
CA PRO A 199 5.94 -8.73 3.16
C PRO A 199 4.42 -8.68 3.38
N ALA A 200 3.95 -7.62 4.03
CA ALA A 200 2.51 -7.43 4.24
C ALA A 200 1.82 -7.23 2.89
N SER A 201 0.84 -8.08 2.58
CA SER A 201 0.11 -8.06 1.32
C SER A 201 -1.16 -7.24 1.46
N ILE A 202 -1.37 -6.27 0.58
CA ILE A 202 -2.56 -5.41 0.54
C ILE A 202 -3.16 -5.52 -0.86
N TRP A 203 -4.48 -5.49 -0.98
CA TRP A 203 -5.14 -5.55 -2.29
C TRP A 203 -6.41 -4.71 -2.31
N LEU A 204 -6.77 -4.21 -3.49
CA LEU A 204 -7.85 -3.25 -3.71
C LEU A 204 -8.75 -3.71 -4.85
N GLY A 205 -10.05 -3.49 -4.71
CA GLY A 205 -11.07 -3.74 -5.74
C GLY A 205 -11.66 -5.15 -5.77
N ALA A 206 -11.21 -6.08 -4.92
CA ALA A 206 -11.75 -7.43 -4.85
C ALA A 206 -11.67 -8.02 -3.43
N LYS A 207 -12.42 -9.12 -3.20
CA LYS A 207 -12.42 -9.86 -1.93
C LYS A 207 -11.13 -10.66 -1.70
N THR A 208 -10.52 -11.18 -2.77
CA THR A 208 -9.30 -11.99 -2.70
C THR A 208 -8.16 -11.28 -3.44
N PRO A 209 -6.91 -11.52 -3.03
CA PRO A 209 -5.75 -10.91 -3.69
C PRO A 209 -5.62 -11.34 -5.15
N GLU A 210 -5.98 -12.58 -5.52
CA GLU A 210 -5.87 -13.10 -6.88
C GLU A 210 -6.84 -12.39 -7.84
N ALA A 211 -8.03 -12.01 -7.37
CA ALA A 211 -9.02 -11.30 -8.18
C ALA A 211 -8.81 -9.77 -8.17
N ALA A 212 -7.89 -9.26 -7.36
CA ALA A 212 -7.73 -7.83 -7.17
C ALA A 212 -7.00 -7.16 -8.35
N PRO A 213 -7.54 -6.06 -8.90
CA PRO A 213 -6.88 -5.26 -9.94
C PRO A 213 -5.66 -4.50 -9.43
N LEU A 214 -5.49 -4.31 -8.12
CA LEU A 214 -4.30 -3.68 -7.57
C LEU A 214 -3.83 -4.44 -6.33
N ARG A 215 -2.57 -4.85 -6.35
CA ARG A 215 -1.91 -5.60 -5.27
C ARG A 215 -0.71 -4.81 -4.81
N LEU A 216 -0.54 -4.65 -3.52
CA LEU A 216 0.63 -4.05 -2.91
C LEU A 216 1.32 -5.03 -1.97
N ALA A 217 2.64 -4.93 -1.86
CA ALA A 217 3.43 -5.65 -0.87
C ALA A 217 4.34 -4.65 -0.15
N LEU A 218 4.21 -4.58 1.18
CA LEU A 218 5.02 -3.74 2.05
C LEU A 218 6.04 -4.61 2.79
N ASP A 219 7.30 -4.48 2.42
CA ASP A 219 8.42 -5.13 3.09
C ASP A 219 9.03 -4.17 4.12
N THR A 220 8.65 -4.38 5.38
CA THR A 220 9.16 -3.63 6.54
C THR A 220 10.50 -4.13 7.07
N LYS A 221 10.99 -5.27 6.56
CA LYS A 221 12.29 -5.85 6.95
C LYS A 221 13.41 -5.43 6.02
N ALA A 222 13.10 -5.16 4.76
CA ALA A 222 14.02 -4.52 3.84
C ALA A 222 14.52 -3.20 4.45
N LYS A 223 15.83 -2.97 4.32
CA LYS A 223 16.47 -1.70 4.69
C LYS A 223 17.17 -1.14 3.46
N PRO A 224 16.72 -0.01 2.90
CA PRO A 224 15.50 0.73 3.25
C PRO A 224 14.18 -0.03 3.02
N MET A 225 13.11 0.39 3.71
CA MET A 225 11.78 -0.23 3.61
C MET A 225 11.24 -0.10 2.18
N ARG A 226 10.50 -1.09 1.69
CA ARG A 226 10.04 -1.13 0.31
C ARG A 226 8.54 -1.39 0.20
N LEU A 227 7.85 -0.56 -0.57
CA LEU A 227 6.47 -0.81 -1.04
C LEU A 227 6.54 -1.14 -2.53
N SER A 228 6.00 -2.28 -2.94
CA SER A 228 5.72 -2.57 -4.34
C SER A 228 4.22 -2.57 -4.59
N ALA A 229 3.81 -2.11 -5.76
CA ALA A 229 2.45 -2.19 -6.26
C ALA A 229 2.48 -2.84 -7.64
N THR A 230 1.57 -3.77 -7.88
CA THR A 230 1.43 -4.52 -9.12
C THR A 230 0.00 -4.41 -9.62
N LEU A 231 -0.12 -4.02 -10.88
CA LEU A 231 -1.35 -3.97 -11.65
C LEU A 231 -1.28 -5.10 -12.69
N PRO A 232 -1.98 -6.24 -12.50
CA PRO A 232 -2.10 -7.24 -13.54
C PRO A 232 -2.83 -6.67 -14.77
N PRO A 233 -2.75 -7.32 -15.95
CA PRO A 233 -3.50 -6.92 -17.14
C PRO A 233 -4.96 -6.66 -16.84
N THR A 234 -5.35 -5.39 -16.89
CA THR A 234 -6.71 -4.93 -16.55
C THR A 234 -7.19 -3.96 -17.62
N LYS A 235 -8.45 -4.10 -18.05
CA LYS A 235 -9.04 -3.15 -19.00
C LYS A 235 -9.18 -1.78 -18.35
N VAL A 236 -8.82 -0.75 -19.10
CA VAL A 236 -8.95 0.65 -18.63
C VAL A 236 -10.41 0.98 -18.33
N ASP A 237 -11.35 0.45 -19.12
CA ASP A 237 -12.79 0.62 -18.89
C ASP A 237 -13.25 0.10 -17.53
N ASP A 238 -12.71 -1.04 -17.08
CA ASP A 238 -13.08 -1.66 -15.81
C ASP A 238 -12.52 -0.85 -14.63
N LEU A 239 -11.27 -0.38 -14.75
CA LEU A 239 -10.63 0.49 -13.75
C LEU A 239 -11.35 1.83 -13.61
N ALA A 240 -11.77 2.42 -14.72
CA ALA A 240 -12.44 3.71 -14.72
C ALA A 240 -13.88 3.58 -14.20
N ARG A 241 -14.63 2.57 -14.66
CA ARG A 241 -16.00 2.28 -14.20
C ARG A 241 -16.06 2.06 -12.69
N ALA A 242 -15.12 1.29 -12.13
CA ALA A 242 -15.02 1.05 -10.70
C ALA A 242 -14.81 2.33 -9.87
N ARG A 243 -14.35 3.42 -10.49
CA ARG A 243 -14.03 4.70 -9.84
C ARG A 243 -14.92 5.85 -10.30
N SER A 244 -15.98 5.56 -11.07
CA SER A 244 -16.84 6.56 -11.70
C SER A 244 -16.07 7.59 -12.54
N LEU A 245 -14.92 7.19 -13.11
CA LEU A 245 -14.12 8.01 -14.00
C LEU A 245 -14.56 7.81 -15.45
N SER A 246 -14.51 8.88 -16.25
CA SER A 246 -14.67 8.78 -17.69
C SER A 246 -13.40 8.22 -18.33
N VAL A 247 -13.57 7.34 -19.32
CA VAL A 247 -12.46 6.83 -20.13
C VAL A 247 -12.34 7.71 -21.37
N PRO A 248 -11.16 8.32 -21.61
CA PRO A 248 -10.86 8.99 -22.87
C PRO A 248 -11.12 8.07 -24.08
N ALA A 249 -11.65 8.60 -25.17
CA ALA A 249 -12.11 7.79 -26.31
C ALA A 249 -10.99 6.92 -26.92
N ASP A 250 -9.75 7.41 -26.90
CA ASP A 250 -8.54 6.75 -27.36
C ASP A 250 -8.08 5.59 -26.47
N LEU A 251 -8.49 5.55 -25.19
CA LEU A 251 -8.15 4.50 -24.23
C LEU A 251 -9.25 3.42 -24.09
N ARG A 252 -10.36 3.54 -24.81
CA ARG A 252 -11.45 2.56 -24.74
C ARG A 252 -11.01 1.22 -25.30
N GLY A 253 -11.27 0.15 -24.56
CA GLY A 253 -10.86 -1.21 -24.90
C GLY A 253 -9.38 -1.50 -24.67
N ALA A 254 -8.58 -0.51 -24.27
CA ALA A 254 -7.17 -0.70 -23.95
C ALA A 254 -7.02 -1.51 -22.64
N SER A 255 -5.90 -2.21 -22.53
CA SER A 255 -5.52 -2.96 -21.32
C SER A 255 -4.21 -2.41 -20.76
N VAL A 256 -4.14 -2.24 -19.45
CA VAL A 256 -2.95 -1.73 -18.75
C VAL A 256 -2.44 -2.77 -17.76
N GLU A 257 -1.13 -2.92 -17.70
CA GLU A 257 -0.43 -3.71 -16.68
C GLU A 257 0.81 -2.95 -16.21
N GLY A 258 1.33 -3.28 -15.03
CA GLY A 258 2.63 -2.75 -14.63
C GLY A 258 2.94 -2.85 -13.15
N THR A 259 4.06 -2.26 -12.79
CA THR A 259 4.62 -2.29 -11.43
C THR A 259 5.10 -0.90 -11.02
N VAL A 260 4.96 -0.62 -9.73
CA VAL A 260 5.54 0.55 -9.06
C VAL A 260 6.30 0.04 -7.85
N ALA A 261 7.48 0.57 -7.61
CA ALA A 261 8.23 0.32 -6.39
C ALA A 261 8.61 1.66 -5.76
N VAL A 262 8.45 1.77 -4.45
CA VAL A 262 8.82 2.91 -3.64
C VAL A 262 9.68 2.42 -2.49
N THR A 263 10.75 3.14 -2.24
CA THR A 263 11.71 2.87 -1.17
C THR A 263 11.66 4.02 -0.18
N PHE A 264 11.32 3.71 1.08
CA PHE A 264 11.21 4.68 2.15
C PHE A 264 12.55 4.86 2.85
N GLY A 265 13.06 6.09 2.80
CA GLY A 265 14.36 6.44 3.35
C GLY A 265 15.52 5.81 2.58
N GLY A 266 16.70 6.35 2.80
CA GLY A 266 17.95 5.92 2.18
C GLY A 266 19.00 7.03 2.33
N PRO A 267 20.28 6.70 2.58
CA PRO A 267 21.33 7.72 2.68
C PRO A 267 21.44 8.58 1.41
N GLU A 268 21.02 8.04 0.26
CA GLU A 268 21.02 8.74 -1.03
C GLU A 268 19.82 9.67 -1.22
N SER A 269 18.71 9.47 -0.52
CA SER A 269 17.42 10.07 -0.89
C SER A 269 17.15 11.45 -0.27
N LYS A 270 18.11 12.05 0.45
CA LYS A 270 18.01 13.41 1.05
C LYS A 270 16.69 13.69 1.79
N GLY A 271 16.09 12.68 2.42
CA GLY A 271 14.80 12.81 3.12
C GLY A 271 13.56 12.69 2.22
N MET A 272 13.70 12.28 0.96
CA MET A 272 12.60 11.90 0.06
C MET A 272 12.52 10.37 -0.08
N TYR A 273 11.41 9.87 -0.61
CA TYR A 273 11.26 8.46 -0.98
C TYR A 273 11.54 8.30 -2.47
N ALA A 274 12.44 7.39 -2.81
CA ALA A 274 12.76 7.09 -4.20
C ALA A 274 11.78 6.05 -4.77
N GLY A 275 11.44 6.17 -6.05
CA GLY A 275 10.54 5.22 -6.67
C GLY A 275 10.75 5.06 -8.17
N THR A 276 10.27 3.92 -8.66
CA THR A 276 10.27 3.56 -10.08
C THR A 276 8.90 3.03 -10.47
N ALA A 277 8.40 3.43 -11.63
CA ALA A 277 7.18 2.89 -12.23
C ALA A 277 7.48 2.35 -13.63
N SER A 278 6.83 1.25 -13.98
CA SER A 278 6.86 0.65 -15.32
C SER A 278 5.47 0.14 -15.65
N LEU A 279 4.82 0.76 -16.63
CA LEU A 279 3.48 0.41 -17.09
C LEU A 279 3.56 0.03 -18.58
N GLU A 280 2.75 -0.93 -19.01
CA GLU A 280 2.52 -1.28 -20.41
C GLU A 280 1.02 -1.13 -20.71
N VAL A 281 0.70 -0.36 -21.75
CA VAL A 281 -0.66 -0.17 -22.24
C VAL A 281 -0.79 -0.82 -23.62
N LYS A 282 -1.68 -1.80 -23.74
CA LYS A 282 -1.99 -2.52 -24.98
C LYS A 282 -3.24 -1.94 -25.61
N GLY A 283 -3.21 -1.74 -26.93
CA GLY A 283 -4.32 -1.18 -27.69
C GLY A 283 -4.46 0.34 -27.59
N TRP A 284 -3.42 1.04 -27.13
CA TRP A 284 -3.36 2.49 -27.12
C TRP A 284 -2.06 2.97 -27.76
N VAL A 285 -2.20 4.00 -28.59
CA VAL A 285 -1.10 4.72 -29.24
C VAL A 285 -1.08 6.14 -28.69
N PRO A 286 0.07 6.65 -28.21
CA PRO A 286 0.15 7.98 -27.64
C PRO A 286 -0.20 9.05 -28.68
N PRO A 287 -0.79 10.18 -28.25
CA PRO A 287 -0.99 11.33 -29.12
C PRO A 287 0.33 11.73 -29.79
N HIS A 288 0.32 11.81 -31.12
CA HIS A 288 1.50 12.14 -31.92
C HIS A 288 1.14 13.17 -33.00
N PRO A 289 2.15 13.94 -33.47
CA PRO A 289 1.98 14.84 -34.60
C PRO A 289 1.57 14.05 -35.86
N LYS A 290 0.72 14.66 -36.70
CA LYS A 290 0.21 14.03 -37.94
C LYS A 290 1.33 13.69 -38.91
N GLU A 291 2.46 14.39 -38.84
CA GLU A 291 3.65 14.12 -39.65
C GLU A 291 4.29 12.76 -39.33
N LEU A 292 3.92 12.15 -38.21
CA LEU A 292 4.36 10.82 -37.79
C LEU A 292 3.32 9.73 -38.10
N ASP A 293 2.19 10.06 -38.71
CA ASP A 293 1.17 9.10 -39.16
C ASP A 293 1.83 8.12 -40.15
N GLY A 294 1.78 6.81 -39.84
CA GLY A 294 2.42 5.76 -40.63
C GLY A 294 3.72 5.21 -40.04
N ILE A 295 4.28 5.80 -38.97
CA ILE A 295 5.29 5.12 -38.15
C ILE A 295 4.69 3.85 -37.55
N VAL A 296 5.49 2.77 -37.46
CA VAL A 296 5.12 1.59 -36.68
C VAL A 296 5.07 1.96 -35.20
N PHE A 297 3.96 2.54 -34.77
CA PHE A 297 3.54 2.56 -33.39
C PHE A 297 3.05 1.15 -33.08
N GLY A 298 3.81 0.40 -32.29
CA GLY A 298 3.38 -0.93 -31.89
C GLY A 298 2.00 -0.88 -31.22
N ASN A 299 1.32 -2.02 -31.13
CA ASN A 299 0.07 -2.14 -30.36
C ASN A 299 0.27 -2.05 -28.83
N LYS A 300 1.48 -1.65 -28.40
CA LYS A 300 1.97 -1.60 -27.04
C LYS A 300 2.73 -0.31 -26.83
N THR A 301 2.34 0.41 -25.78
CA THR A 301 3.04 1.60 -25.31
C THR A 301 3.59 1.32 -23.91
N LYS A 302 4.90 1.47 -23.73
CA LYS A 302 5.57 1.33 -22.43
C LYS A 302 5.78 2.70 -21.83
N LEU A 303 5.42 2.84 -20.56
CA LEU A 303 5.61 4.04 -19.77
C LEU A 303 6.57 3.70 -18.63
N GLY A 304 7.66 4.44 -18.53
CA GLY A 304 8.62 4.32 -17.44
C GLY A 304 8.69 5.61 -16.64
N ALA A 305 8.93 5.53 -15.34
CA ALA A 305 9.26 6.70 -14.53
C ALA A 305 10.26 6.35 -13.42
N THR A 306 11.19 7.25 -13.17
CA THR A 306 11.98 7.33 -11.93
C THR A 306 11.60 8.64 -11.23
N PHE A 307 11.24 8.55 -9.96
CA PHE A 307 10.71 9.68 -9.21
C PHE A 307 11.17 9.69 -7.76
N GLU A 308 11.06 10.86 -7.15
CA GLU A 308 11.24 11.11 -5.73
C GLU A 308 9.95 11.72 -5.20
N ILE A 309 9.45 11.27 -4.06
CA ILE A 309 8.25 11.82 -3.42
C ILE A 309 8.56 12.26 -2.00
N THR A 310 8.03 13.41 -1.61
CA THR A 310 8.16 13.92 -0.24
C THR A 310 7.47 12.99 0.78
N PRO A 311 7.97 12.86 2.02
CA PRO A 311 7.38 11.97 3.04
C PRO A 311 5.91 12.25 3.39
N ASN A 312 5.46 13.49 3.21
CA ASN A 312 4.07 13.90 3.40
C ASN A 312 3.18 13.65 2.16
N LEU A 313 3.74 13.04 1.10
CA LEU A 313 3.07 12.68 -0.15
C LEU A 313 2.43 13.88 -0.87
N VAL A 314 3.03 15.08 -0.74
CA VAL A 314 2.51 16.31 -1.36
C VAL A 314 3.17 16.59 -2.70
N ASP A 315 4.50 16.47 -2.78
CA ASP A 315 5.25 16.78 -3.98
C ASP A 315 5.99 15.52 -4.48
N MET A 316 5.88 15.25 -5.77
CA MET A 316 6.62 14.20 -6.46
C MET A 316 7.38 14.81 -7.61
N ARG A 317 8.70 14.61 -7.62
CA ARG A 317 9.59 14.99 -8.71
C ARG A 317 9.91 13.77 -9.55
N ILE A 318 9.59 13.83 -10.84
CA ILE A 318 9.94 12.80 -11.80
C ILE A 318 11.27 13.21 -12.44
N SER A 319 12.34 12.50 -12.09
CA SER A 319 13.67 12.77 -12.64
C SER A 319 13.77 12.33 -14.10
N LYS A 320 13.08 11.23 -14.45
CA LYS A 320 13.00 10.72 -15.81
C LYS A 320 11.69 9.97 -16.00
N ALA A 321 10.85 10.43 -16.91
CA ALA A 321 9.77 9.67 -17.51
C ALA A 321 10.18 9.20 -18.91
N THR A 322 9.67 8.05 -19.35
CA THR A 322 9.85 7.53 -20.71
C THR A 322 8.51 7.08 -21.28
N VAL A 323 8.31 7.30 -22.58
CA VAL A 323 7.17 6.81 -23.35
C VAL A 323 7.73 6.14 -24.60
N ASP A 324 7.56 4.83 -24.71
CA ASP A 324 8.04 4.03 -25.85
C ASP A 324 6.86 3.36 -26.55
N ALA A 325 6.61 3.73 -27.81
CA ALA A 325 5.61 3.13 -28.69
C ALA A 325 6.25 2.77 -30.04
N GLY A 326 6.73 1.54 -30.19
CA GLY A 326 7.49 1.11 -31.37
C GLY A 326 8.80 1.91 -31.54
N ALA A 327 8.95 2.60 -32.67
CA ALA A 327 10.09 3.47 -32.94
C ALA A 327 10.00 4.84 -32.26
N PHE A 328 8.81 5.22 -31.78
CA PHE A 328 8.59 6.49 -31.11
C PHE A 328 9.00 6.40 -29.64
N LYS A 329 10.03 7.17 -29.26
CA LYS A 329 10.57 7.19 -27.90
C LYS A 329 10.71 8.61 -27.41
N LEU A 330 10.08 8.91 -26.28
CA LEU A 330 10.18 10.19 -25.60
C LEU A 330 10.76 9.98 -24.20
N ALA A 331 11.53 10.95 -23.72
CA ALA A 331 12.00 10.99 -22.34
C ALA A 331 12.11 12.41 -21.81
N GLY A 332 11.90 12.60 -20.52
CA GLY A 332 12.13 13.89 -19.88
C GLY A 332 11.62 13.98 -18.45
N PRO A 333 11.81 15.12 -17.79
CA PRO A 333 11.43 15.31 -16.40
C PRO A 333 9.96 15.68 -16.24
N GLY A 334 9.50 15.64 -14.99
CA GLY A 334 8.17 16.12 -14.63
C GLY A 334 8.02 16.37 -13.14
N THR A 335 6.86 16.91 -12.78
CA THR A 335 6.47 17.16 -11.40
C THR A 335 5.01 16.83 -11.23
N VAL A 336 4.66 16.23 -10.10
CA VAL A 336 3.29 16.07 -9.64
C VAL A 336 3.17 16.75 -8.29
N LYS A 337 2.24 17.70 -8.17
CA LYS A 337 2.01 18.45 -6.94
C LYS A 337 0.58 18.26 -6.50
N ARG A 338 0.39 17.85 -5.25
CA ARG A 338 -0.92 17.71 -4.63
C ARG A 338 -1.45 19.07 -4.18
N GLU A 339 -2.68 19.38 -4.57
CA GLU A 339 -3.43 20.58 -4.23
C GLU A 339 -4.76 20.16 -3.60
N GLY A 340 -4.75 19.91 -2.28
CA GLY A 340 -5.93 19.42 -1.55
C GLY A 340 -6.29 17.99 -1.98
N LEU A 341 -7.52 17.81 -2.51
CA LEU A 341 -8.06 16.54 -3.04
C LEU A 341 -7.76 16.34 -4.54
N SER A 342 -6.71 16.98 -5.05
CA SER A 342 -6.36 16.96 -6.46
C SER A 342 -4.86 17.01 -6.64
N ALA A 343 -4.38 16.68 -7.84
CA ALA A 343 -2.98 16.80 -8.19
C ALA A 343 -2.83 17.47 -9.55
N ARG A 344 -1.83 18.34 -9.65
CA ARG A 344 -1.39 18.91 -10.91
C ARG A 344 -0.14 18.19 -11.41
N VAL A 345 -0.20 17.69 -12.63
CA VAL A 345 0.89 16.99 -13.31
C VAL A 345 1.44 17.92 -14.38
N LYS A 346 2.76 18.14 -14.35
CA LYS A 346 3.49 18.85 -15.40
C LYS A 346 4.64 18.01 -15.90
N MET A 347 4.75 17.81 -17.20
CA MET A 347 5.82 17.01 -17.79
C MET A 347 6.30 17.64 -19.10
N THR A 348 7.58 17.48 -19.39
CA THR A 348 8.16 17.82 -20.69
C THR A 348 8.94 16.62 -21.17
N LEU A 349 8.56 16.08 -22.31
CA LEU A 349 9.13 14.87 -22.89
C LEU A 349 9.72 15.22 -24.26
N ASP A 350 11.00 14.95 -24.45
CA ASP A 350 11.70 15.16 -25.72
C ASP A 350 12.08 13.81 -26.32
N GLY A 351 12.04 13.73 -27.65
CA GLY A 351 12.47 12.56 -28.40
C GLY A 351 12.93 12.93 -29.81
N ALA A 352 13.51 11.95 -30.50
CA ALA A 352 13.91 12.12 -31.89
C ALA A 352 13.59 10.85 -32.66
N VAL A 353 12.97 11.02 -33.83
CA VAL A 353 12.73 9.93 -34.77
C VAL A 353 13.72 10.06 -35.94
N PRO A 354 14.55 9.06 -36.22
CA PRO A 354 15.43 9.06 -37.39
C PRO A 354 14.61 9.18 -38.69
N CYS A 355 15.02 10.04 -39.62
CA CYS A 355 14.31 10.24 -40.88
C CYS A 355 14.30 9.00 -41.78
N SER A 356 15.32 8.13 -41.62
CA SER A 356 15.38 6.81 -42.24
C SER A 356 14.23 5.89 -41.81
N GLU A 357 13.81 5.95 -40.53
CA GLU A 357 12.70 5.17 -40.01
C GLU A 357 11.35 5.78 -40.40
N LEU A 358 11.26 7.12 -40.51
CA LEU A 358 10.09 7.81 -41.06
C LEU A 358 9.84 7.41 -42.52
N GLY A 359 10.87 7.48 -43.36
CA GLY A 359 10.78 7.11 -44.77
C GLY A 359 10.43 5.63 -44.97
N ALA A 360 11.06 4.73 -44.21
CA ALA A 360 10.76 3.30 -44.27
C ALA A 360 9.32 2.98 -43.80
N SER A 361 8.82 3.67 -42.78
CA SER A 361 7.48 3.40 -42.25
C SER A 361 6.39 3.95 -43.16
N ALA A 362 6.56 5.15 -43.73
CA ALA A 362 5.62 5.70 -44.71
C ALA A 362 5.51 4.84 -45.98
N VAL A 363 6.62 4.28 -46.46
CA VAL A 363 6.63 3.33 -47.59
C VAL A 363 5.93 2.01 -47.21
N GLY A 364 6.18 1.49 -46.01
CA GLY A 364 5.58 0.25 -45.52
C GLY A 364 4.07 0.34 -45.25
N ALA A 365 3.54 1.54 -44.97
CA ALA A 365 2.10 1.74 -44.75
C ALA A 365 1.30 1.82 -46.06
N HIS A 366 1.94 2.05 -47.21
CA HIS A 366 1.29 2.28 -48.50
C HIS A 366 1.68 1.29 -49.61
N VAL A 367 2.72 0.46 -49.40
CA VAL A 367 3.22 -0.49 -50.39
C VAL A 367 3.54 -1.83 -49.72
N ASP A 368 2.68 -2.82 -49.94
CA ASP A 368 2.87 -4.19 -49.44
C ASP A 368 3.77 -5.04 -50.37
N GLY A 369 4.48 -6.02 -49.78
CA GLY A 369 5.26 -7.02 -50.50
C GLY A 369 6.72 -6.65 -50.77
N LEU A 370 7.36 -7.42 -51.66
CA LEU A 370 8.81 -7.40 -51.92
C LEU A 370 9.35 -6.03 -52.39
N ILE A 371 8.50 -5.22 -53.02
CA ILE A 371 8.80 -3.85 -53.48
C ILE A 371 8.84 -2.87 -52.29
N GLY A 372 7.95 -3.05 -51.32
CA GLY A 372 7.95 -2.27 -50.09
C GLY A 372 9.24 -2.47 -49.28
N ASP A 373 9.76 -3.70 -49.22
CA ASP A 373 10.99 -4.00 -48.49
C ASP A 373 12.25 -3.45 -49.18
N LEU A 374 12.26 -3.41 -50.52
CA LEU A 374 13.33 -2.80 -51.30
C LEU A 374 13.35 -1.27 -51.14
N LEU A 375 12.18 -0.62 -51.19
CA LEU A 375 12.05 0.83 -50.99
C LEU A 375 12.32 1.25 -49.54
N LYS A 376 11.97 0.43 -48.55
CA LYS A 376 12.40 0.60 -47.15
C LYS A 376 13.93 0.60 -47.03
N GLY A 377 14.60 -0.30 -47.76
CA GLY A 377 16.05 -0.37 -47.83
C GLY A 377 16.68 0.91 -48.39
N VAL A 378 16.11 1.46 -49.46
CA VAL A 378 16.59 2.71 -50.09
C VAL A 378 16.35 3.93 -49.20
N ALA A 379 15.17 4.06 -48.58
CA ALA A 379 14.87 5.15 -47.65
C ALA A 379 15.80 5.15 -46.43
N ARG A 380 16.21 3.97 -45.94
CA ARG A 380 17.18 3.84 -44.85
C ARG A 380 18.59 4.29 -45.20
N VAL A 381 18.97 4.22 -46.48
CA VAL A 381 20.31 4.58 -46.97
C VAL A 381 20.37 6.05 -47.40
N GLY A 382 19.31 6.57 -48.05
CA GLY A 382 19.31 7.90 -48.66
C GLY A 382 18.89 9.07 -47.75
N LEU A 383 18.20 8.82 -46.64
CA LEU A 383 17.74 9.88 -45.73
C LEU A 383 18.64 9.98 -44.49
N GLY A 384 19.18 11.18 -44.26
CA GLY A 384 19.90 11.56 -43.05
C GLY A 384 19.08 12.50 -42.16
N GLY A 385 19.52 12.62 -40.91
CA GLY A 385 18.92 13.53 -39.94
C GLY A 385 17.83 12.91 -39.06
N SER A 386 17.17 13.76 -38.29
CA SER A 386 16.10 13.35 -37.38
C SER A 386 15.02 14.42 -37.25
N VAL A 387 13.81 13.97 -36.94
CA VAL A 387 12.71 14.83 -36.51
C VAL A 387 12.71 14.86 -35.00
N LYS A 388 12.94 16.06 -34.43
CA LYS A 388 12.85 16.27 -32.98
C LYS A 388 11.39 16.50 -32.62
N VAL A 389 10.95 15.82 -31.57
CA VAL A 389 9.57 15.90 -31.07
C VAL A 389 9.65 16.29 -29.59
N ARG A 390 8.85 17.29 -29.22
CA ARG A 390 8.65 17.69 -27.82
C ARG A 390 7.17 17.60 -27.50
N VAL A 391 6.84 16.97 -26.38
CA VAL A 391 5.49 16.88 -25.84
C VAL A 391 5.49 17.49 -24.44
N THR A 392 4.65 18.49 -24.23
CA THR A 392 4.43 19.10 -22.92
C THR A 392 3.05 18.73 -22.43
N VAL A 393 2.97 18.23 -21.19
CA VAL A 393 1.71 17.83 -20.55
C VAL A 393 1.47 18.72 -19.34
N ASP A 394 0.29 19.33 -19.25
CA ASP A 394 -0.23 19.98 -18.05
C ASP A 394 -1.64 19.45 -17.78
N ALA A 395 -1.81 18.72 -16.68
CA ALA A 395 -3.06 18.06 -16.34
C ALA A 395 -3.42 18.31 -14.87
N ASP A 396 -4.72 18.48 -14.61
CA ASP A 396 -5.31 18.53 -13.26
C ASP A 396 -6.21 17.30 -13.09
N THR A 397 -6.01 16.51 -12.03
CA THR A 397 -6.79 15.29 -11.80
C THR A 397 -8.29 15.53 -11.62
N ARG A 398 -8.73 16.77 -11.33
CA ARG A 398 -10.15 17.15 -11.28
C ARG A 398 -10.78 17.29 -12.65
N LYS A 399 -9.98 17.56 -13.67
CA LYS A 399 -10.41 17.92 -15.04
C LYS A 399 -9.49 17.25 -16.04
N ILE A 400 -9.34 15.93 -15.94
CA ILE A 400 -8.45 15.14 -16.80
C ILE A 400 -8.82 15.33 -18.28
N GLU A 401 -10.11 15.47 -18.58
CA GLU A 401 -10.62 15.75 -19.92
C GLU A 401 -10.17 17.10 -20.49
N ARG A 402 -9.64 18.01 -19.65
CA ARG A 402 -9.07 19.31 -20.05
C ARG A 402 -7.54 19.34 -19.96
N ALA A 403 -6.90 18.17 -19.84
CA ALA A 403 -5.45 18.08 -19.89
C ALA A 403 -4.94 18.71 -21.19
N THR A 404 -3.96 19.60 -21.08
CA THR A 404 -3.32 20.24 -22.22
C THR A 404 -2.10 19.41 -22.61
N VAL A 405 -2.06 18.97 -23.86
CA VAL A 405 -0.94 18.23 -24.45
C VAL A 405 -0.45 19.00 -25.66
N ASP A 406 0.60 19.80 -25.46
CA ASP A 406 1.21 20.61 -26.51
C ASP A 406 2.33 19.82 -27.18
N GLN A 407 2.30 19.77 -28.51
CA GLN A 407 3.28 19.04 -29.31
C GLN A 407 4.03 20.02 -30.20
N ALA A 408 5.36 19.94 -30.20
CA ALA A 408 6.22 20.73 -31.07
C ALA A 408 7.14 19.79 -31.86
N VAL A 409 7.24 20.05 -33.16
CA VAL A 409 8.06 19.26 -34.09
C VAL A 409 9.08 20.17 -34.74
N THR A 410 10.33 19.71 -34.79
CA THR A 410 11.39 20.35 -35.56
C THR A 410 11.97 19.34 -36.52
N VAL A 411 11.70 19.54 -37.81
CA VAL A 411 12.15 18.65 -38.88
C VAL A 411 13.58 19.01 -39.28
N GLY A 412 14.50 18.06 -39.13
CA GLY A 412 15.89 18.17 -39.57
C GLY A 412 16.27 17.09 -40.59
N CYS A 413 15.31 16.64 -41.40
CA CYS A 413 15.56 15.62 -42.43
C CYS A 413 16.26 16.23 -43.65
N GLY A 414 17.26 15.53 -44.17
CA GLY A 414 17.95 15.87 -45.40
C GLY A 414 18.33 14.62 -46.18
N LEU A 415 18.61 14.78 -47.48
CA LEU A 415 19.24 13.74 -48.28
C LEU A 415 20.71 13.61 -47.83
N ARG A 416 21.20 12.38 -47.75
CA ARG A 416 22.58 12.08 -47.40
C ARG A 416 23.56 12.35 -48.52
#